data_AF-A0A855LTT1-F1
#
_entry.id   AF-A0A855LTT1-F1
#
_cell.length_a   1.000
_cell.length_b   1.000
_cell.length_c   1.000
_cell.angle_alpha   90.00
_cell.angle_beta   90.00
_cell.angle_gamma   90.00
#
_symmetry.space_group_name_H-M   'P 1'
#
loop_
_entity.id
_entity.type
_entity.pdbx_description
1 polymer ?
#
loop_
_entity_poly.entity_id
_entity_poly.type
_entity_poly.pdbx_seq_one_letter_code
_entity_poly.pdbx_strand_id
1 'polypeptide(L)'
;MTFDPFGDFDKAGYLQNSLQLKDPVEVKESEHLSFELSIEEALAYLAKKKPIDYQTVLKVHEILFSGFYHWAGKDRNELVPHLAVFKGSLDDPRSTVFERPDSIKMSVDYALKLASDKKRFRDHPGGVMGQLAFAHPFLDGNGRAILLVFMELCYRAGFAIDWSRTNKDDYLRALSDEIREPRERHLDNYLNPFVVDISSRDEWPETISGIRGLDGLDKEDIAYEKLDNPKVQQIYKTYRGQPLDAEPPEPES
;
A
#
# COMPACT_ATOMS: atom_id res chain seq x y z
N MET A 1 11.29 14.04 16.11
CA MET A 1 11.91 14.67 14.92
C MET A 1 10.96 14.46 13.77
N THR A 2 10.70 15.50 12.98
CA THR A 2 9.92 15.36 11.74
C THR A 2 10.74 14.56 10.74
N PHE A 3 10.12 13.61 10.06
CA PHE A 3 10.78 12.86 8.99
C PHE A 3 11.15 13.81 7.84
N ASP A 4 12.44 13.89 7.52
CA ASP A 4 12.99 14.75 6.46
C ASP A 4 13.97 13.95 5.59
N PRO A 5 13.44 13.15 4.62
CA PRO A 5 14.27 12.31 3.78
C PRO A 5 15.16 13.09 2.81
N PHE A 6 14.81 14.36 2.53
CA PHE A 6 15.49 15.18 1.53
C PHE A 6 16.47 16.17 2.16
N GLY A 7 16.41 16.37 3.48
CA GLY A 7 17.29 17.28 4.23
C GLY A 7 16.99 18.76 3.96
N ASP A 8 15.80 19.07 3.44
CA ASP A 8 15.41 20.41 3.01
C ASP A 8 14.08 20.87 3.61
N PHE A 9 13.62 20.24 4.70
CA PHE A 9 12.35 20.55 5.38
C PHE A 9 12.13 22.05 5.61
N ASP A 10 13.17 22.77 6.04
CA ASP A 10 13.06 24.20 6.33
C ASP A 10 12.74 25.06 5.09
N LYS A 11 13.16 24.61 3.91
CA LYS A 11 13.01 25.31 2.63
C LYS A 11 11.83 24.79 1.81
N ALA A 12 11.62 23.47 1.78
CA ALA A 12 10.67 22.80 0.91
C ALA A 12 9.42 22.27 1.63
N GLY A 13 9.36 22.41 2.96
CA GLY A 13 8.27 21.87 3.77
C GLY A 13 8.38 20.35 3.96
N TYR A 14 7.34 19.75 4.53
CA TYR A 14 7.25 18.31 4.70
C TYR A 14 7.12 17.63 3.34
N LEU A 15 8.02 16.66 3.06
CA LEU A 15 8.05 15.86 1.83
C LEU A 15 7.99 16.67 0.52
N GLN A 16 8.61 17.86 0.48
CA GLN A 16 8.69 18.70 -0.72
C GLN A 16 7.31 18.94 -1.38
N ASN A 17 6.29 19.25 -0.57
CA ASN A 17 4.96 19.57 -1.09
C ASN A 17 4.94 20.93 -1.81
N SER A 18 4.02 21.10 -2.77
CA SER A 18 3.93 22.25 -3.67
C SER A 18 3.64 23.57 -2.95
N LEU A 19 3.09 23.50 -1.73
CA LEU A 19 2.73 24.64 -0.90
C LEU A 19 3.78 24.95 0.19
N GLN A 20 4.86 24.17 0.26
CA GLN A 20 5.93 24.28 1.27
C GLN A 20 5.41 24.20 2.72
N LEU A 21 4.27 23.54 2.92
CA LEU A 21 3.65 23.37 4.24
C LEU A 21 4.53 22.50 5.13
N LYS A 22 4.56 22.84 6.43
CA LYS A 22 5.36 22.16 7.45
C LYS A 22 4.51 21.47 8.51
N ASP A 23 3.30 21.99 8.73
CA ASP A 23 2.37 21.39 9.68
C ASP A 23 1.78 20.11 9.09
N PRO A 24 1.89 18.96 9.79
CA PRO A 24 1.40 17.68 9.27
C PRO A 24 -0.11 17.67 9.01
N VAL A 25 -0.91 18.43 9.74
CA VAL A 25 -2.37 18.48 9.54
C VAL A 25 -2.67 19.23 8.25
N GLU A 26 -2.08 20.43 8.06
CA GLU A 26 -2.26 21.22 6.85
C GLU A 26 -1.79 20.47 5.58
N VAL A 27 -0.69 19.73 5.70
CA VAL A 27 -0.18 18.86 4.63
C VAL A 27 -1.22 17.80 4.27
N LYS A 28 -1.75 17.08 5.26
CA LYS A 28 -2.70 15.99 5.00
C LYS A 28 -4.03 16.48 4.46
N GLU A 29 -4.53 17.62 4.94
CA GLU A 29 -5.74 18.24 4.38
C GLU A 29 -5.55 18.65 2.91
N SER A 30 -4.41 19.27 2.57
CA SER A 30 -4.09 19.70 1.21
C SER A 30 -3.86 18.50 0.25
N GLU A 31 -3.16 17.48 0.74
CA GLU A 31 -2.94 16.22 0.03
C GLU A 31 -4.26 15.49 -0.23
N HIS A 32 -5.16 15.45 0.76
CA HIS A 32 -6.48 14.84 0.63
C HIS A 32 -7.31 15.52 -0.45
N LEU A 33 -7.31 16.86 -0.49
CA LEU A 33 -7.99 17.61 -1.55
C LEU A 33 -7.43 17.28 -2.95
N SER A 34 -6.11 17.19 -3.09
CA SER A 34 -5.49 16.77 -4.36
C SER A 34 -5.94 15.36 -4.77
N PHE A 35 -6.02 14.45 -3.80
CA PHE A 35 -6.51 13.09 -4.03
C PHE A 35 -7.96 13.11 -4.52
N GLU A 36 -8.88 13.74 -3.78
CA GLU A 36 -10.32 13.76 -4.11
C GLU A 36 -10.59 14.30 -5.52
N LEU A 37 -9.91 15.40 -5.90
CA LEU A 37 -10.05 16.01 -7.23
C LEU A 37 -9.56 15.10 -8.37
N SER A 38 -8.75 14.08 -8.06
CA SER A 38 -8.04 13.26 -9.06
C SER A 38 -8.55 11.82 -9.12
N ILE A 39 -9.48 11.40 -8.25
CA ILE A 39 -9.99 10.02 -8.19
C ILE A 39 -10.60 9.60 -9.53
N GLU A 40 -11.48 10.41 -10.10
CA GLU A 40 -12.16 10.08 -11.37
C GLU A 40 -11.18 9.88 -12.52
N GLU A 41 -10.16 10.74 -12.61
CA GLU A 41 -9.11 10.61 -13.64
C GLU A 41 -8.31 9.32 -13.45
N ALA A 42 -7.93 8.99 -12.21
CA ALA A 42 -7.19 7.77 -11.91
C ALA A 42 -8.00 6.51 -12.25
N LEU A 43 -9.29 6.49 -11.91
CA LEU A 43 -10.21 5.40 -12.27
C LEU A 43 -10.40 5.28 -13.79
N ALA A 44 -10.56 6.40 -14.49
CA ALA A 44 -10.68 6.42 -15.94
C ALA A 44 -9.40 5.92 -16.63
N TYR A 45 -8.23 6.26 -16.09
CA TYR A 45 -6.94 5.73 -16.55
C TYR A 45 -6.85 4.21 -16.34
N LEU A 46 -7.17 3.74 -15.13
CA LEU A 46 -7.17 2.32 -14.77
C LEU A 46 -8.08 1.51 -15.70
N ALA A 47 -9.33 1.96 -15.93
CA ALA A 47 -10.29 1.27 -16.78
C ALA A 47 -9.79 1.08 -18.23
N LYS A 48 -9.00 2.02 -18.75
CA LYS A 48 -8.43 1.97 -20.11
C LYS A 48 -7.18 1.10 -20.22
N LYS A 49 -6.42 0.94 -19.13
CA LYS A 49 -5.09 0.31 -19.15
C LYS A 49 -5.14 -1.22 -19.11
N LYS A 50 -4.58 -1.88 -20.12
CA LYS A 50 -4.47 -3.35 -20.21
C LYS A 50 -3.11 -3.75 -20.80
N PRO A 51 -2.28 -4.58 -20.11
CA PRO A 51 -2.44 -5.05 -18.74
C PRO A 51 -2.21 -3.94 -17.69
N ILE A 52 -2.59 -4.19 -16.44
CA ILE A 52 -2.11 -3.41 -15.29
C ILE A 52 -0.74 -3.99 -14.93
N ASP A 53 0.26 -3.12 -14.88
CA ASP A 53 1.65 -3.44 -14.58
C ASP A 53 2.19 -2.47 -13.51
N TYR A 54 3.44 -2.66 -13.09
CA TYR A 54 4.08 -1.78 -12.11
C TYR A 54 4.07 -0.30 -12.54
N GLN A 55 4.28 0.00 -13.83
CA GLN A 55 4.20 1.38 -14.34
C GLN A 55 2.79 1.98 -14.22
N THR A 56 1.77 1.15 -14.30
CA THR A 56 0.39 1.54 -14.03
C THR A 56 0.20 1.97 -12.58
N VAL A 57 0.80 1.27 -11.61
CA VAL A 57 0.75 1.63 -10.18
C VAL A 57 1.41 2.98 -9.94
N LEU A 58 2.60 3.21 -10.53
CA LEU A 58 3.29 4.50 -10.47
C LEU A 58 2.44 5.62 -11.08
N LYS A 59 1.86 5.39 -12.26
CA LYS A 59 1.04 6.39 -12.94
C LYS A 59 -0.25 6.73 -12.18
N VAL A 60 -0.88 5.76 -11.53
CA VAL A 60 -2.03 6.02 -10.65
C VAL A 60 -1.65 6.96 -9.52
N HIS A 61 -0.52 6.70 -8.85
CA HIS A 61 -0.04 7.61 -7.81
C HIS A 61 0.31 9.00 -8.36
N GLU A 62 0.92 9.09 -9.55
CA GLU A 62 1.18 10.37 -10.21
C GLU A 62 -0.12 11.16 -10.42
N ILE A 63 -1.16 10.53 -10.98
CA ILE A 63 -2.45 11.19 -11.22
C ILE A 63 -3.04 11.70 -9.91
N LEU A 64 -3.07 10.87 -8.87
CA LEU A 64 -3.69 11.20 -7.59
C LEU A 64 -3.00 12.37 -6.85
N PHE A 65 -1.67 12.50 -7.00
CA PHE A 65 -0.88 13.36 -6.11
C PHE A 65 -0.04 14.42 -6.83
N SER A 66 -0.04 14.49 -8.16
CA SER A 66 0.74 15.49 -8.91
C SER A 66 0.32 16.94 -8.65
N GLY A 67 -0.90 17.17 -8.18
CA GLY A 67 -1.36 18.49 -7.71
C GLY A 67 -0.65 18.97 -6.44
N PHE A 68 -0.07 18.07 -5.65
CA PHE A 68 0.50 18.38 -4.33
C PHE A 68 1.98 17.98 -4.16
N TYR A 69 2.41 16.84 -4.70
CA TYR A 69 3.80 16.38 -4.60
C TYR A 69 4.53 16.42 -5.95
N HIS A 70 5.69 17.07 -5.98
CA HIS A 70 6.55 17.13 -7.16
C HIS A 70 7.12 15.76 -7.57
N TRP A 71 7.16 14.83 -6.62
CA TRP A 71 7.67 13.47 -6.81
C TRP A 71 6.57 12.45 -7.09
N ALA A 72 5.30 12.86 -7.24
CA ALA A 72 4.20 11.93 -7.48
C ALA A 72 4.52 10.97 -8.63
N GLY A 73 4.34 9.67 -8.41
CA GLY A 73 4.66 8.61 -9.37
C GLY A 73 6.08 8.07 -9.28
N LYS A 74 6.94 8.66 -8.44
CA LYS A 74 8.27 8.12 -8.12
C LYS A 74 8.21 7.27 -6.88
N ASP A 75 8.83 6.10 -6.93
CA ASP A 75 8.88 5.18 -5.79
C ASP A 75 10.05 5.50 -4.85
N ARG A 76 10.09 4.83 -3.70
CA ARG A 76 11.16 4.99 -2.71
C ARG A 76 12.51 4.52 -3.21
N ASN A 77 12.57 3.62 -4.19
CA ASN A 77 13.84 3.20 -4.77
C ASN A 77 14.48 4.31 -5.60
N GLU A 78 13.68 5.14 -6.26
CA GLU A 78 14.18 6.34 -6.93
C GLU A 78 14.53 7.44 -5.92
N LEU A 79 13.66 7.71 -4.95
CA LEU A 79 13.77 8.89 -4.08
C LEU A 79 14.71 8.71 -2.89
N VAL A 80 14.62 7.57 -2.21
CA VAL A 80 15.29 7.30 -0.94
C VAL A 80 15.81 5.84 -0.88
N PRO A 81 16.64 5.39 -1.85
CA PRO A 81 17.07 3.99 -1.94
C PRO A 81 17.87 3.49 -0.74
N HIS A 82 18.26 4.38 0.16
CA HIS A 82 19.05 4.10 1.36
C HIS A 82 18.19 3.97 2.64
N LEU A 83 16.87 4.12 2.55
CA LEU A 83 15.95 4.05 3.70
C LEU A 83 15.05 2.81 3.67
N ALA A 84 14.95 2.17 4.82
CA ALA A 84 13.93 1.18 5.15
C ALA A 84 12.73 1.87 5.81
N VAL A 85 11.54 1.30 5.61
CA VAL A 85 10.29 1.82 6.14
C VAL A 85 9.59 0.74 6.97
N PHE A 86 9.09 1.14 8.13
CA PHE A 86 8.36 0.28 9.06
C PHE A 86 7.10 0.99 9.51
N LYS A 87 6.06 0.21 9.81
CA LYS A 87 4.96 0.69 10.66
C LYS A 87 5.20 0.22 12.08
N GLY A 88 5.26 1.14 13.03
CA GLY A 88 5.74 0.92 14.39
C GLY A 88 7.27 1.03 14.51
N SER A 89 7.75 1.14 15.74
CA SER A 89 9.18 1.15 16.06
C SER A 89 9.85 -0.20 15.75
N LEU A 90 11.12 -0.19 15.33
CA LEU A 90 11.93 -1.40 15.14
C LEU A 90 11.99 -2.33 16.37
N ASP A 91 11.89 -1.77 17.57
CA ASP A 91 11.93 -2.54 18.82
C ASP A 91 10.55 -3.07 19.23
N ASP A 92 9.49 -2.72 18.50
CA ASP A 92 8.14 -3.27 18.69
C ASP A 92 8.04 -4.62 17.96
N PRO A 93 7.75 -5.74 18.67
CA PRO A 93 7.48 -7.03 18.04
C PRO A 93 6.26 -7.02 17.10
N ARG A 94 5.40 -6.01 17.22
CA ARG A 94 4.26 -5.76 16.33
C ARG A 94 4.61 -4.82 15.17
N SER A 95 5.86 -4.43 14.99
CA SER A 95 6.26 -3.66 13.82
C SER A 95 5.98 -4.43 12.53
N THR A 96 5.53 -3.70 11.52
CA THR A 96 5.35 -4.24 10.17
C THR A 96 6.49 -3.74 9.32
N VAL A 97 7.25 -4.67 8.75
CA VAL A 97 8.36 -4.38 7.85
C VAL A 97 7.83 -4.24 6.43
N PHE A 98 8.14 -3.15 5.75
CA PHE A 98 7.83 -3.02 4.33
C PHE A 98 9.02 -3.42 3.46
N GLU A 99 8.73 -3.68 2.19
CA GLU A 99 9.71 -4.16 1.23
C GLU A 99 10.86 -3.17 1.05
N ARG A 100 12.05 -3.76 0.84
CA ARG A 100 13.26 -3.00 0.52
C ARG A 100 13.05 -2.19 -0.76
N PRO A 101 13.62 -0.97 -0.84
CA PRO A 101 13.49 -0.14 -2.04
C PRO A 101 13.82 -0.89 -3.35
N ASP A 102 14.95 -1.61 -3.39
CA ASP A 102 15.40 -2.34 -4.57
C ASP A 102 14.50 -3.52 -5.01
N SER A 103 13.57 -3.93 -4.16
CA SER A 103 12.70 -5.09 -4.35
C SER A 103 11.22 -4.70 -4.54
N ILE A 104 10.89 -3.40 -4.44
CA ILE A 104 9.52 -2.87 -4.58
C ILE A 104 8.86 -3.39 -5.86
N LYS A 105 9.53 -3.23 -7.00
CA LYS A 105 8.99 -3.65 -8.30
C LYS A 105 8.67 -5.14 -8.32
N MET A 106 9.57 -5.98 -7.82
CA MET A 106 9.38 -7.43 -7.78
C MET A 106 8.18 -7.81 -6.91
N SER A 107 8.03 -7.15 -5.76
CA SER A 107 6.90 -7.36 -4.84
C SER A 107 5.56 -6.98 -5.49
N VAL A 108 5.49 -5.83 -6.18
CA VAL A 108 4.29 -5.41 -6.92
C VAL A 108 3.99 -6.38 -8.07
N ASP A 109 5.00 -6.75 -8.88
CA ASP A 109 4.81 -7.69 -9.98
C ASP A 109 4.27 -9.05 -9.48
N TYR A 110 4.74 -9.51 -8.31
CA TYR A 110 4.24 -10.73 -7.68
C TYR A 110 2.77 -10.60 -7.26
N ALA A 111 2.36 -9.48 -6.65
CA ALA A 111 0.95 -9.23 -6.33
C ALA A 111 0.06 -9.24 -7.58
N LEU A 112 0.50 -8.60 -8.66
CA LEU A 112 -0.22 -8.57 -9.94
C LEU A 112 -0.31 -9.97 -10.57
N LYS A 113 0.73 -10.79 -10.41
CA LYS A 113 0.71 -12.20 -10.83
C LYS A 113 -0.32 -13.00 -10.02
N LEU A 114 -0.38 -12.83 -8.70
CA LEU A 114 -1.40 -13.48 -7.86
C LEU A 114 -2.82 -13.10 -8.32
N ALA A 115 -3.07 -11.83 -8.61
CA ALA A 115 -4.35 -11.33 -9.09
C ALA A 115 -4.75 -11.86 -10.49
N SER A 116 -3.81 -12.40 -11.28
CA SER A 116 -4.09 -12.90 -12.63
C SER A 116 -4.89 -14.21 -12.64
N ASP A 117 -4.79 -15.02 -11.58
CA ASP A 117 -5.68 -16.16 -11.35
C ASP A 117 -6.96 -15.66 -10.68
N LYS A 118 -7.95 -15.30 -11.51
CA LYS A 118 -9.18 -14.64 -11.04
C LYS A 118 -9.94 -15.46 -9.99
N LYS A 119 -9.95 -16.79 -10.12
CA LYS A 119 -10.67 -17.65 -9.18
C LYS A 119 -9.94 -17.64 -7.84
N ARG A 120 -8.64 -17.92 -7.86
CA ARG A 120 -7.83 -17.89 -6.64
C ARG A 120 -7.81 -16.52 -5.99
N PHE A 121 -7.78 -15.45 -6.77
CA PHE A 121 -7.80 -14.09 -6.26
C PHE A 121 -9.13 -13.76 -5.57
N ARG A 122 -10.27 -14.20 -6.12
CA ARG A 122 -11.57 -14.03 -5.45
C ARG A 122 -11.64 -14.80 -4.13
N ASP A 123 -11.04 -15.98 -4.06
CA ASP A 123 -11.00 -16.80 -2.84
C ASP A 123 -9.96 -16.28 -1.81
N HIS A 124 -8.94 -15.55 -2.29
CA HIS A 124 -7.80 -15.02 -1.53
C HIS A 124 -7.51 -13.53 -1.81
N PRO A 125 -8.48 -12.61 -1.58
CA PRO A 125 -8.31 -11.20 -1.89
C PRO A 125 -7.31 -10.51 -0.96
N GLY A 126 -7.21 -10.96 0.29
CA GLY A 126 -6.29 -10.45 1.30
C GLY A 126 -4.83 -10.72 0.94
N GLY A 127 -4.50 -11.90 0.40
CA GLY A 127 -3.14 -12.18 -0.04
C GLY A 127 -2.62 -11.21 -1.11
N VAL A 128 -3.47 -10.78 -2.05
CA VAL A 128 -3.11 -9.78 -3.07
C VAL A 128 -2.98 -8.38 -2.45
N MET A 129 -3.94 -7.97 -1.62
CA MET A 129 -3.90 -6.66 -0.96
C MET A 129 -2.69 -6.54 -0.01
N GLY A 130 -2.43 -7.58 0.77
CA GLY A 130 -1.29 -7.70 1.67
C GLY A 130 0.04 -7.60 0.92
N GLN A 131 0.18 -8.31 -0.21
CA GLN A 131 1.39 -8.21 -1.02
C GLN A 131 1.60 -6.81 -1.63
N LEU A 132 0.54 -6.16 -2.12
CA LEU A 132 0.62 -4.77 -2.61
C LEU A 132 1.03 -3.83 -1.47
N ALA A 133 0.37 -3.93 -0.31
CA ALA A 133 0.65 -3.10 0.85
C ALA A 133 2.07 -3.33 1.42
N PHE A 134 2.56 -4.58 1.40
CA PHE A 134 3.92 -4.93 1.77
C PHE A 134 4.95 -4.25 0.86
N ALA A 135 4.68 -4.17 -0.45
CA ALA A 135 5.57 -3.47 -1.39
C ALA A 135 5.77 -1.99 -1.00
N HIS A 136 4.72 -1.35 -0.48
CA HIS A 136 4.73 0.02 0.04
C HIS A 136 5.56 1.00 -0.82
N PRO A 137 5.25 1.15 -2.11
CA PRO A 137 6.17 1.73 -3.10
C PRO A 137 6.54 3.21 -2.86
N PHE A 138 5.67 4.02 -2.26
CA PHE A 138 5.80 5.48 -2.23
C PHE A 138 6.21 6.01 -0.85
N LEU A 139 6.61 7.28 -0.77
CA LEU A 139 6.89 7.98 0.50
C LEU A 139 5.61 8.29 1.29
N ASP A 140 4.52 8.56 0.57
CA ASP A 140 3.18 8.79 1.11
C ASP A 140 2.14 8.36 0.07
N GLY A 141 0.85 8.34 0.42
CA GLY A 141 -0.22 8.02 -0.54
C GLY A 141 -0.39 6.53 -0.86
N ASN A 142 0.39 5.64 -0.23
CA ASN A 142 0.39 4.19 -0.49
C ASN A 142 -1.01 3.56 -0.39
N GLY A 143 -1.72 3.74 0.73
CA GLY A 143 -3.03 3.13 0.94
C GLY A 143 -4.05 3.51 -0.14
N ARG A 144 -4.11 4.79 -0.53
CA ARG A 144 -5.00 5.32 -1.57
C ARG A 144 -4.68 4.78 -2.95
N ALA A 145 -3.42 4.85 -3.38
CA ALA A 145 -3.01 4.36 -4.69
C ALA A 145 -3.21 2.83 -4.82
N ILE A 146 -2.82 2.08 -3.78
CA ILE A 146 -2.97 0.63 -3.74
C ILE A 146 -4.44 0.22 -3.75
N LEU A 147 -5.30 0.90 -2.99
CA LEU A 147 -6.72 0.60 -2.94
C LEU A 147 -7.38 0.75 -4.32
N LEU A 148 -7.11 1.84 -5.06
CA LEU A 148 -7.68 2.03 -6.40
C LEU A 148 -7.22 0.95 -7.38
N VAL A 149 -5.93 0.60 -7.35
CA VAL A 149 -5.39 -0.51 -8.16
C VAL A 149 -6.06 -1.82 -7.77
N PHE A 150 -6.19 -2.11 -6.48
CA PHE A 150 -6.83 -3.32 -5.96
C PHE A 150 -8.30 -3.42 -6.38
N MET A 151 -9.07 -2.35 -6.26
CA MET A 151 -10.48 -2.30 -6.71
C MET A 151 -10.61 -2.61 -8.19
N GLU A 152 -9.73 -2.04 -9.04
CA GLU A 152 -9.73 -2.35 -10.47
C GLU A 152 -9.35 -3.82 -10.75
N LEU A 153 -8.42 -4.40 -10.00
CA LEU A 153 -8.09 -5.82 -10.11
C LEU A 153 -9.29 -6.70 -9.74
N CYS A 154 -9.96 -6.42 -8.61
CA CYS A 154 -11.16 -7.15 -8.17
C CYS A 154 -12.24 -7.11 -9.25
N TYR A 155 -12.53 -5.92 -9.79
CA TYR A 155 -13.51 -5.77 -10.86
C TYR A 155 -13.19 -6.63 -12.07
N ARG A 156 -11.93 -6.65 -12.52
CA ARG A 156 -11.49 -7.48 -13.65
C ARG A 156 -11.61 -8.97 -13.37
N ALA A 157 -11.58 -9.36 -12.10
CA ALA A 157 -11.85 -10.71 -11.61
C ALA A 157 -13.35 -10.97 -11.37
N GLY A 158 -14.23 -9.97 -11.55
CA GLY A 158 -15.68 -10.10 -11.45
C GLY A 158 -16.23 -10.03 -10.02
N PHE A 159 -15.50 -9.39 -9.10
CA PHE A 159 -15.97 -9.20 -7.71
C PHE A 159 -15.56 -7.83 -7.16
N ALA A 160 -16.11 -7.47 -6.02
CA ALA A 160 -15.68 -6.31 -5.24
C ALA A 160 -15.68 -6.64 -3.74
N ILE A 161 -15.04 -5.76 -2.97
CA ILE A 161 -15.16 -5.73 -1.51
C ILE A 161 -16.17 -4.64 -1.17
N ASP A 162 -17.20 -4.98 -0.39
CA ASP A 162 -18.16 -4.01 0.15
C ASP A 162 -17.53 -3.24 1.32
N TRP A 163 -16.74 -2.22 0.97
CA TRP A 163 -16.01 -1.38 1.94
C TRP A 163 -16.94 -0.65 2.92
N SER A 164 -18.21 -0.42 2.56
CA SER A 164 -19.19 0.24 3.44
C SER A 164 -19.50 -0.59 4.70
N ARG A 165 -19.30 -1.91 4.63
CA ARG A 165 -19.50 -2.86 5.73
C ARG A 165 -18.23 -3.20 6.49
N THR A 166 -17.09 -2.66 6.06
CA THR A 166 -15.81 -2.85 6.75
C THR A 166 -15.64 -1.86 7.90
N ASN A 167 -14.75 -2.18 8.82
CA ASN A 167 -14.28 -1.30 9.87
C ASN A 167 -12.79 -1.01 9.63
N LYS A 168 -12.41 0.28 9.62
CA LYS A 168 -11.05 0.72 9.33
C LYS A 168 -10.00 0.06 10.24
N ASP A 169 -10.22 0.06 11.55
CA ASP A 169 -9.24 -0.41 12.52
C ASP A 169 -9.05 -1.93 12.42
N ASP A 170 -10.14 -2.67 12.23
CA ASP A 170 -10.09 -4.12 12.04
C ASP A 170 -9.40 -4.49 10.72
N TYR A 171 -9.69 -3.75 9.64
CA TYR A 171 -9.02 -3.90 8.36
C TYR A 171 -7.51 -3.64 8.46
N LEU A 172 -7.11 -2.51 9.06
CA LEU A 172 -5.70 -2.16 9.21
C LEU A 172 -4.95 -3.13 10.13
N ARG A 173 -5.63 -3.69 11.13
CA ARG A 173 -5.06 -4.75 11.99
C ARG A 173 -4.83 -6.02 11.16
N ALA A 174 -5.87 -6.52 10.48
CA ALA A 174 -5.79 -7.71 9.64
C ALA A 174 -4.74 -7.55 8.51
N LEU A 175 -4.61 -6.36 7.92
CA LEU A 175 -3.59 -6.06 6.92
C LEU A 175 -2.17 -6.10 7.51
N SER A 176 -1.99 -5.58 8.72
CA SER A 176 -0.68 -5.63 9.41
C SER A 176 -0.33 -7.08 9.79
N ASP A 177 -1.32 -7.85 10.24
CA ASP A 177 -1.18 -9.29 10.53
C ASP A 177 -0.83 -10.08 9.26
N GLU A 178 -1.50 -9.82 8.14
CA GLU A 178 -1.22 -10.45 6.84
C GLU A 178 0.20 -10.20 6.35
N ILE A 179 0.72 -8.98 6.50
CA ILE A 179 2.09 -8.66 6.09
C ILE A 179 3.12 -9.40 6.96
N ARG A 180 2.85 -9.55 8.26
CA ARG A 180 3.75 -10.25 9.19
C ARG A 180 3.69 -11.77 9.04
N GLU A 181 2.49 -12.31 8.84
CA GLU A 181 2.20 -13.73 8.85
C GLU A 181 1.33 -14.13 7.63
N PRO A 182 1.82 -13.98 6.39
CA PRO A 182 1.02 -14.17 5.17
C PRO A 182 0.50 -15.61 4.96
N ARG A 183 1.01 -16.58 5.74
CA ARG A 183 0.55 -17.98 5.68
C ARG A 183 -0.77 -18.19 6.42
N GLU A 184 -1.07 -17.35 7.41
CA GLU A 184 -2.26 -17.47 8.26
C GLU A 184 -3.52 -16.86 7.63
N ARG A 185 -3.35 -16.10 6.53
CA ARG A 185 -4.44 -15.53 5.73
C ARG A 185 -5.37 -14.63 6.55
N HIS A 186 -4.80 -13.87 7.47
CA HIS A 186 -5.51 -12.95 8.37
C HIS A 186 -6.42 -12.00 7.59
N LEU A 187 -5.95 -11.45 6.47
CA LEU A 187 -6.73 -10.49 5.69
C LEU A 187 -7.77 -11.18 4.80
N ASP A 188 -7.52 -12.40 4.31
CA ASP A 188 -8.57 -13.17 3.60
C ASP A 188 -9.74 -13.44 4.54
N ASN A 189 -9.46 -13.90 5.76
CA ASN A 189 -10.48 -14.20 6.78
C ASN A 189 -11.34 -12.97 7.09
N TYR A 190 -10.72 -11.79 7.11
CA TYR A 190 -11.42 -10.53 7.30
C TYR A 190 -12.24 -10.10 6.08
N LEU A 191 -11.70 -10.20 4.86
CA LEU A 191 -12.33 -9.65 3.65
C LEU A 191 -13.41 -10.55 3.04
N ASN A 192 -13.31 -11.87 3.18
CA ASN A 192 -14.22 -12.84 2.56
C ASN A 192 -15.72 -12.60 2.84
N PRO A 193 -16.14 -12.22 4.07
CA PRO A 193 -17.54 -11.86 4.36
C PRO A 193 -18.08 -10.64 3.60
N PHE A 194 -17.20 -9.83 3.01
CA PHE A 194 -17.51 -8.61 2.28
C PHE A 194 -17.32 -8.75 0.76
N VAL A 195 -16.94 -9.93 0.28
CA VAL A 195 -16.85 -10.21 -1.16
C VAL A 195 -18.24 -10.26 -1.78
N VAL A 196 -18.46 -9.40 -2.77
CA VAL A 196 -19.74 -9.29 -3.51
C VAL A 196 -19.49 -9.38 -5.01
N ASP A 197 -20.52 -9.74 -5.76
CA ASP A 197 -20.47 -9.65 -7.23
C ASP A 197 -20.52 -8.18 -7.68
N ILE A 198 -19.85 -7.88 -8.79
CA ILE A 198 -19.83 -6.54 -9.37
C ILE A 198 -20.01 -6.60 -10.87
N SER A 199 -20.76 -5.64 -11.42
CA SER A 199 -20.99 -5.49 -12.86
C SER A 199 -20.65 -4.10 -13.38
N SER A 200 -20.66 -3.07 -12.53
CA SER A 200 -20.37 -1.68 -12.91
C SER A 200 -19.33 -1.01 -12.00
N ARG A 201 -18.75 0.10 -12.46
CA ARG A 201 -17.84 0.98 -11.70
C ARG A 201 -18.52 2.29 -11.28
N ASP A 202 -19.78 2.50 -11.66
CA ASP A 202 -20.40 3.83 -11.61
C ASP A 202 -20.44 4.44 -10.21
N GLU A 203 -20.56 3.62 -9.16
CA GLU A 203 -20.65 4.07 -7.76
C GLU A 203 -19.29 4.16 -7.05
N TRP A 204 -18.18 3.94 -7.76
CA TRP A 204 -16.85 3.90 -7.15
C TRP A 204 -16.38 5.24 -6.59
N PRO A 205 -16.49 6.38 -7.30
CA PRO A 205 -16.05 7.66 -6.76
C PRO A 205 -16.70 7.96 -5.40
N GLU A 206 -18.03 7.83 -5.31
CA GLU A 206 -18.78 8.07 -4.08
C GLU A 206 -18.43 7.05 -2.99
N THR A 207 -18.29 5.77 -3.36
CA THR A 207 -17.87 4.74 -2.41
C THR A 207 -16.50 5.08 -1.82
N ILE A 208 -15.52 5.42 -2.65
CA ILE A 208 -14.13 5.71 -2.25
C ILE A 208 -14.09 6.94 -1.34
N SER A 209 -14.76 8.04 -1.69
CA SER A 209 -14.86 9.22 -0.84
C SER A 209 -15.58 8.93 0.49
N GLY A 210 -16.48 7.94 0.52
CA GLY A 210 -17.16 7.49 1.72
C GLY A 210 -16.38 6.50 2.60
N ILE A 211 -15.23 5.98 2.15
CA ILE A 211 -14.43 5.04 2.94
C ILE A 211 -13.82 5.78 4.12
N ARG A 212 -14.28 5.42 5.33
CA ARG A 212 -13.80 6.02 6.58
C ARG A 212 -12.29 5.87 6.70
N GLY A 213 -11.62 7.01 6.76
CA GLY A 213 -10.19 7.08 7.03
C GLY A 213 -9.28 6.81 5.82
N LEU A 214 -9.83 6.89 4.62
CA LEU A 214 -9.05 7.05 3.40
C LEU A 214 -8.58 8.50 3.18
N ASP A 215 -9.00 9.42 4.06
CA ASP A 215 -8.60 10.83 4.10
C ASP A 215 -7.09 11.04 4.34
N GLY A 216 -6.41 10.06 4.94
CA GLY A 216 -5.00 10.15 5.28
C GLY A 216 -4.71 11.05 6.49
N LEU A 217 -5.75 11.48 7.23
CA LEU A 217 -5.62 12.35 8.40
C LEU A 217 -5.19 11.59 9.67
N ASP A 218 -5.29 10.26 9.65
CA ASP A 218 -4.84 9.44 10.75
C ASP A 218 -3.31 9.38 10.81
N LYS A 219 -2.80 9.41 12.05
CA LYS A 219 -1.37 9.23 12.30
C LYS A 219 -0.98 7.80 11.97
N GLU A 220 -0.32 7.62 10.83
CA GLU A 220 0.45 6.43 10.58
C GLU A 220 1.74 6.52 11.39
N ASP A 221 1.94 5.59 12.32
CA ASP A 221 3.18 5.45 13.09
C ASP A 221 4.26 4.85 12.19
N ILE A 222 4.75 5.63 11.23
CA ILE A 222 5.79 5.20 10.28
C ILE A 222 7.16 5.56 10.83
N ALA A 223 8.04 4.57 10.90
CA ALA A 223 9.44 4.71 11.25
C ALA A 223 10.35 4.48 10.03
N TYR A 224 11.45 5.22 10.00
CA TYR A 224 12.42 5.19 8.91
C TYR A 224 13.82 4.95 9.46
N GLU A 225 14.55 4.03 8.86
CA GLU A 225 15.87 3.62 9.30
C GLU A 225 16.80 3.44 8.12
N LYS A 226 18.10 3.68 8.32
CA LYS A 226 19.07 3.48 7.25
C LYS A 226 19.17 2.00 6.91
N LEU A 227 19.25 1.68 5.61
CA LEU A 227 19.42 0.30 5.18
C LEU A 227 20.72 -0.31 5.68
N ASP A 228 21.80 0.45 5.88
CA ASP A 228 23.07 -0.05 6.41
C ASP A 228 23.04 -0.35 7.92
N ASN A 229 21.93 -0.04 8.62
CA ASN A 229 21.73 -0.40 10.02
C ASN A 229 21.79 -1.94 10.17
N PRO A 230 22.67 -2.49 11.03
CA PRO A 230 22.80 -3.94 11.21
C PRO A 230 21.51 -4.66 11.60
N LYS A 231 20.64 -4.02 12.41
CA LYS A 231 19.32 -4.57 12.77
C LYS A 231 18.42 -4.70 11.54
N VAL A 232 18.37 -3.66 10.71
CA VAL A 232 17.60 -3.63 9.45
C VAL A 232 18.12 -4.69 8.47
N GLN A 233 19.44 -4.82 8.32
CA GLN A 233 20.05 -5.87 7.50
C GLN A 233 19.69 -7.27 7.97
N GLN A 234 19.64 -7.50 9.30
CA GLN A 234 19.25 -8.79 9.86
C GLN A 234 17.77 -9.10 9.60
N ILE A 235 16.88 -8.12 9.76
CA ILE A 235 15.45 -8.26 9.44
C ILE A 235 15.26 -8.68 7.98
N TYR A 236 15.91 -7.97 7.06
CA TYR A 236 15.83 -8.23 5.63
C TYR A 236 16.40 -9.58 5.18
N LYS A 237 17.34 -10.16 5.95
CA LYS A 237 17.83 -11.52 5.71
C LYS A 237 16.83 -12.58 6.15
N THR A 238 16.14 -12.38 7.26
CA THR A 238 15.27 -13.39 7.88
C THR A 238 14.05 -13.73 7.02
N TYR A 239 13.35 -12.74 6.45
CA TYR A 239 12.14 -13.05 5.64
C TYR A 239 12.46 -13.54 4.22
N ARG A 240 13.65 -13.24 3.67
CA ARG A 240 14.13 -13.88 2.43
C ARG A 240 14.56 -15.34 2.62
N GLY A 241 14.84 -15.74 3.87
CA GLY A 241 15.33 -17.06 4.23
C GLY A 241 14.26 -18.12 4.52
N GLN A 242 12.97 -17.76 4.50
CA GLN A 242 11.88 -18.73 4.66
C GLN A 242 11.30 -19.12 3.29
N PRO A 243 11.75 -20.24 2.69
CA PRO A 243 11.12 -20.74 1.47
C PRO A 243 9.63 -20.99 1.71
N LEU A 244 8.80 -20.58 0.75
CA LEU A 244 7.34 -20.80 0.73
C LEU A 244 6.97 -22.29 0.69
N ASP A 245 7.91 -23.18 0.37
CA ASP A 245 7.71 -24.62 0.14
C ASP A 245 8.38 -25.53 1.20
N ALA A 246 8.72 -25.04 2.38
CA ALA A 246 9.18 -25.93 3.45
C ALA A 246 7.98 -26.72 4.01
N GLU A 247 7.87 -27.99 3.61
CA GLU A 247 6.94 -28.95 4.22
C GLU A 247 7.07 -28.93 5.76
N PRO A 248 5.96 -29.02 6.50
CA PRO A 248 6.01 -29.10 7.95
C PRO A 248 6.82 -30.34 8.38
N PRO A 249 7.66 -30.25 9.42
CA PRO A 249 8.42 -31.40 9.88
C PRO A 249 7.45 -32.51 10.32
N GLU A 250 7.71 -33.73 9.87
CA GLU A 250 6.94 -34.90 10.29
C GLU A 250 6.97 -35.02 11.82
N PRO A 251 5.83 -35.38 12.45
CA PRO A 251 5.81 -35.60 13.89
C PRO A 251 6.68 -36.80 14.24
N GLU A 252 7.67 -36.58 15.11
CA GLU A 252 8.49 -37.66 15.66
C GLU A 252 7.59 -38.72 16.34
N SER A 253 7.75 -39.95 15.88
CA SER A 253 7.07 -41.17 16.37
C SER A 253 7.61 -41.65 17.70
#